data_AF-A0A8C5HSI9-F1
#
_entry.id   AF-A0A8C5HSI9-F1
#
_cell.length_a   1.000
_cell.length_b   1.000
_cell.length_c   1.000
_cell.angle_alpha   90.00
_cell.angle_beta   90.00
_cell.angle_gamma   90.00
#
_symmetry.space_group_name_H-M   'P 1'
#
loop_
_entity.id
_entity.type
_entity.pdbx_description
1 polymer ?
#
loop_
_entity_poly.entity_id
_entity_poly.type
_entity_poly.pdbx_seq_one_letter_code
_entity_poly.pdbx_strand_id
1 'polypeptide(L)'
;KLTCMYNHIKGDSDVINFELYPPDLLLYYDYSLVLQASCRSYFEQLGDADFSLFSQTLSYKRAALIQNAIVCLGITNTSLTKDNILVLGNMCCFLDAEYIQTSDPFILEELKTCEDSTNDQRTAVENLLMTGATPYGIVSQWISGTLEKLGMLPLHFTSDFYAHINKRNAQLCPCIFCASDARCEVGEITSVTVSDESFPFDYSDISQFEYCLMPTFVKEHLNSITDKVDEDDYLKIVLNKLNEVSEFGQCMHVQQFGPMSRVATVEDIRAWTITELDTLELLMVSSDGPWNLTAEAVVLKYLSVEGNKLGSLELNIIQGEILCSLGTDVLMNISYQSLR
;
A
#
# COMPACT_ATOMS: atom_id res chain seq x y z
N LYS A 1 -1.07 2.67 -22.28
CA LYS A 1 -0.05 2.50 -23.36
C LYS A 1 -0.12 1.09 -24.00
N LEU A 2 -0.21 0.01 -23.24
CA LEU A 2 -0.28 -1.36 -23.76
C LEU A 2 -1.54 -1.69 -24.59
N THR A 3 -2.71 -1.16 -24.24
CA THR A 3 -3.93 -1.29 -25.07
C THR A 3 -3.79 -0.66 -26.46
N CYS A 4 -2.93 0.36 -26.61
CA CYS A 4 -2.61 0.96 -27.90
C CYS A 4 -1.72 0.02 -28.72
N MET A 5 -0.71 -0.60 -28.10
CA MET A 5 0.15 -1.60 -28.72
C MET A 5 -0.65 -2.83 -29.18
N TYR A 6 -1.56 -3.35 -28.35
CA TYR A 6 -2.45 -4.44 -28.75
C TYR A 6 -3.32 -4.07 -29.97
N ASN A 7 -3.89 -2.86 -29.97
CA ASN A 7 -4.68 -2.38 -31.12
C ASN A 7 -3.87 -2.21 -32.41
N HIS A 8 -2.55 -2.03 -32.30
CA HIS A 8 -1.65 -1.95 -33.44
C HIS A 8 -1.31 -3.34 -34.00
N ILE A 9 -1.11 -4.33 -33.13
CA ILE A 9 -0.71 -5.67 -33.56
C ILE A 9 -1.88 -6.54 -33.98
N LYS A 10 -3.11 -6.37 -33.46
CA LYS A 10 -4.26 -7.28 -33.67
C LYS A 10 -4.66 -7.62 -35.13
N GLY A 11 -4.10 -6.94 -36.13
CA GLY A 11 -4.30 -7.20 -37.55
C GLY A 11 -3.11 -7.86 -38.26
N ASP A 12 -2.02 -8.12 -37.54
CA ASP A 12 -0.79 -8.75 -38.06
C ASP A 12 -0.92 -10.28 -38.07
N SER A 13 -0.29 -10.94 -39.04
CA SER A 13 -0.27 -12.40 -39.15
C SER A 13 0.49 -13.08 -38.01
N ASP A 14 1.43 -12.36 -37.38
CA ASP A 14 2.28 -12.89 -36.31
C ASP A 14 1.61 -12.87 -34.93
N VAL A 15 0.40 -12.31 -34.82
CA VAL A 15 -0.42 -12.27 -33.57
C VAL A 15 -0.74 -13.66 -33.03
N ILE A 16 -0.56 -14.72 -33.82
CA ILE A 16 -0.87 -16.09 -33.41
C ILE A 16 0.26 -16.67 -32.53
N ASN A 17 1.46 -16.10 -32.55
CA ASN A 17 2.58 -16.59 -31.75
C ASN A 17 2.84 -15.69 -30.52
N PHE A 18 2.26 -16.08 -29.38
CA PHE A 18 2.41 -15.35 -28.13
C PHE A 18 3.86 -15.23 -27.65
N GLU A 19 4.74 -16.19 -28.02
CA GLU A 19 6.14 -16.23 -27.58
C GLU A 19 6.96 -15.02 -28.04
N LEU A 20 6.48 -14.30 -29.08
CA LEU A 20 7.12 -13.10 -29.62
C LEU A 20 6.82 -11.84 -28.81
N TYR A 21 5.93 -11.92 -27.82
CA TYR A 21 5.46 -10.78 -27.05
C TYR A 21 5.98 -10.79 -25.62
N PRO A 22 6.23 -9.60 -25.03
CA PRO A 22 6.58 -9.49 -23.63
C PRO A 22 5.40 -9.89 -22.73
N PRO A 23 5.65 -10.38 -21.50
CA PRO A 23 4.61 -10.81 -20.55
C PRO A 23 3.43 -9.84 -20.39
N ASP A 24 3.70 -8.54 -20.21
CA ASP A 24 2.65 -7.53 -19.99
C ASP A 24 1.69 -7.36 -21.17
N LEU A 25 2.14 -7.67 -22.38
CA LEU A 25 1.30 -7.61 -23.56
C LEU A 25 0.36 -8.83 -23.64
N LEU A 26 0.76 -9.95 -23.04
CA LEU A 26 -0.05 -11.16 -22.95
C LEU A 26 -1.32 -10.95 -22.11
N LEU A 27 -1.32 -10.00 -21.17
CA LEU A 27 -2.52 -9.58 -20.42
C LEU A 27 -3.70 -9.16 -21.33
N TYR A 28 -3.39 -8.73 -22.55
CA TYR A 28 -4.37 -8.29 -23.55
C TYR A 28 -4.54 -9.24 -24.72
N TYR A 29 -3.72 -10.29 -24.79
CA TYR A 29 -3.71 -11.27 -25.87
C TYR A 29 -5.02 -12.06 -25.91
N ASP A 30 -5.46 -12.41 -27.12
CA ASP A 30 -6.65 -13.25 -27.30
C ASP A 30 -6.28 -14.71 -27.03
N TYR A 31 -6.56 -15.17 -25.81
CA TYR A 31 -6.26 -16.54 -25.38
C TYR A 31 -6.92 -17.61 -26.26
N SER A 32 -8.00 -17.28 -26.99
CA SER A 32 -8.62 -18.25 -27.94
C SER A 32 -7.70 -18.65 -29.10
N LEU A 33 -6.63 -17.89 -29.35
CA LEU A 33 -5.59 -18.18 -30.34
C LEU A 33 -4.50 -19.11 -29.79
N VAL A 34 -4.43 -19.33 -28.48
CA VAL A 34 -3.43 -20.20 -27.85
C VAL A 34 -3.83 -21.66 -28.03
N LEU A 35 -2.93 -22.45 -28.62
CA LEU A 35 -3.14 -23.89 -28.76
C LEU A 35 -3.07 -24.57 -27.39
N GLN A 36 -3.96 -25.54 -27.14
CA GLN A 36 -3.99 -26.30 -25.89
C GLN A 36 -2.62 -26.92 -25.53
N ALA A 37 -1.86 -27.37 -26.53
CA ALA A 37 -0.53 -27.94 -26.32
C ALA A 37 0.51 -26.93 -25.79
N SER A 38 0.30 -25.63 -26.02
CA SER A 38 1.19 -24.55 -25.63
C SER A 38 0.62 -23.70 -24.49
N CYS A 39 -0.55 -24.05 -23.96
CA CYS A 39 -1.22 -23.21 -22.95
C CYS A 39 -0.39 -23.07 -21.68
N ARG A 40 0.35 -24.12 -21.28
CA ARG A 40 1.25 -24.05 -20.10
C ARG A 40 2.34 -23.01 -20.33
N SER A 41 3.00 -23.04 -21.49
CA SER A 41 4.03 -22.06 -21.87
C SER A 41 3.49 -20.63 -21.91
N TYR A 42 2.24 -20.46 -22.36
CA TYR A 42 1.57 -19.16 -22.32
C TYR A 42 1.42 -18.64 -20.90
N PHE A 43 0.92 -19.47 -19.97
CA PHE A 43 0.75 -19.04 -18.58
C PHE A 43 2.07 -18.86 -17.85
N GLU A 44 3.08 -19.68 -18.16
CA GLU A 44 4.44 -19.52 -17.62
C GLU A 44 5.03 -18.16 -18.03
N GLN A 45 4.86 -17.74 -19.29
CA GLN A 45 5.30 -16.41 -19.73
C GLN A 45 4.41 -15.28 -19.18
N LEU A 46 3.10 -15.48 -19.11
CA LEU A 46 2.16 -14.51 -18.54
C LEU A 46 2.37 -14.32 -17.03
N GLY A 47 2.84 -15.35 -16.32
CA GLY A 47 3.11 -15.31 -14.88
C GLY A 47 4.17 -14.28 -14.50
N ASP A 48 5.03 -13.88 -15.43
CA ASP A 48 6.03 -12.82 -15.24
C ASP A 48 5.45 -11.41 -15.44
N ALA A 49 4.20 -11.28 -15.88
CA ALA A 49 3.59 -9.99 -16.17
C ALA A 49 3.30 -9.17 -14.90
N ASP A 50 3.22 -7.86 -15.06
CA ASP A 50 2.73 -6.95 -14.03
C ASP A 50 1.20 -6.82 -14.12
N PHE A 51 0.50 -7.54 -13.25
CA PHE A 51 -0.96 -7.55 -13.19
C PHE A 51 -1.55 -6.33 -12.45
N SER A 52 -0.74 -5.45 -11.86
CA SER A 52 -1.17 -4.15 -11.31
C SER A 52 -1.76 -3.25 -12.43
N LEU A 53 -1.36 -3.51 -13.68
CA LEU A 53 -1.86 -2.83 -14.87
C LEU A 53 -3.37 -2.98 -15.10
N PHE A 54 -4.02 -3.96 -14.47
CA PHE A 54 -5.48 -4.08 -14.52
C PHE A 54 -6.15 -3.08 -13.58
N SER A 55 -6.66 -1.98 -14.15
CA SER A 55 -7.65 -1.12 -13.47
C SER A 55 -8.86 -1.92 -12.99
N GLN A 56 -9.62 -1.39 -12.02
CA GLN A 56 -10.90 -1.98 -11.58
C GLN A 56 -11.85 -2.30 -12.75
N THR A 57 -11.83 -1.48 -13.81
CA THR A 57 -12.64 -1.68 -15.02
C THR A 57 -12.27 -2.93 -15.81
N LEU A 58 -11.04 -3.42 -15.70
CA LEU A 58 -10.55 -4.64 -16.38
C LEU A 58 -10.55 -5.88 -15.48
N SER A 59 -11.17 -5.82 -14.30
CA SER A 59 -11.32 -6.97 -13.38
C SER A 59 -11.89 -8.23 -14.07
N TYR A 60 -12.77 -8.07 -15.05
CA TYR A 60 -13.32 -9.18 -15.84
C TYR A 60 -12.25 -9.93 -16.67
N LYS A 61 -11.19 -9.24 -17.15
CA LYS A 61 -10.08 -9.89 -17.86
C LYS A 61 -9.24 -10.74 -16.93
N ARG A 62 -8.97 -10.22 -15.72
CA ARG A 62 -8.26 -10.95 -14.67
C ARG A 62 -8.98 -12.25 -14.30
N ALA A 63 -10.29 -12.17 -14.05
CA ALA A 63 -11.12 -13.35 -13.78
C ALA A 63 -11.11 -14.36 -14.95
N ALA A 64 -11.19 -13.89 -16.19
CA ALA A 64 -11.11 -14.74 -17.37
C ALA A 64 -9.73 -15.43 -17.52
N LEU A 65 -8.64 -14.71 -17.26
CA LEU A 65 -7.29 -15.29 -17.28
C LEU A 65 -7.12 -16.38 -16.23
N ILE A 66 -7.61 -16.15 -15.00
CA ILE A 66 -7.59 -17.15 -13.92
C ILE A 66 -8.34 -18.42 -14.34
N GLN A 67 -9.54 -18.27 -14.89
CA GLN A 67 -10.32 -19.42 -15.38
C GLN A 67 -9.62 -20.16 -16.52
N ASN A 68 -9.02 -19.45 -17.46
CA ASN A 68 -8.26 -20.06 -18.54
C ASN A 68 -7.03 -20.83 -18.02
N ALA A 69 -6.34 -20.31 -17.00
CA ALA A 69 -5.21 -20.97 -16.36
C ALA A 69 -5.64 -22.24 -15.64
N ILE A 70 -6.73 -22.18 -14.86
CA ILE A 70 -7.33 -23.34 -14.18
C ILE A 70 -7.63 -24.46 -15.18
N VAL A 71 -8.29 -24.13 -16.29
CA VAL A 71 -8.62 -25.09 -17.34
C VAL A 71 -7.36 -25.63 -18.02
N CYS A 72 -6.39 -24.76 -18.36
CA CYS A 72 -5.14 -25.17 -18.99
C CYS A 72 -4.34 -26.16 -18.13
N LEU A 73 -4.20 -25.84 -16.84
CA LEU A 73 -3.41 -26.62 -15.89
C LEU A 73 -4.15 -27.84 -15.34
N GLY A 74 -5.42 -28.05 -15.73
CA GLY A 74 -6.23 -29.18 -15.29
C GLY A 74 -6.56 -29.14 -13.80
N ILE A 75 -6.67 -27.94 -13.22
CA ILE A 75 -6.98 -27.73 -11.81
C ILE A 75 -8.48 -27.96 -11.61
N THR A 76 -8.85 -29.02 -10.89
CA THR A 76 -10.27 -29.39 -10.68
C THR A 76 -10.82 -28.92 -9.35
N ASN A 77 -9.94 -28.59 -8.40
CA ASN A 77 -10.26 -28.21 -7.03
C ASN A 77 -9.59 -26.86 -6.72
N THR A 78 -9.89 -26.27 -5.58
CA THR A 78 -9.30 -25.00 -5.13
C THR A 78 -7.87 -25.13 -4.58
N SER A 79 -7.15 -26.22 -4.87
CA SER A 79 -5.79 -26.48 -4.36
C SER A 79 -4.79 -26.55 -5.51
N LEU A 80 -3.74 -25.72 -5.42
CA LEU A 80 -2.65 -25.64 -6.38
C LEU A 80 -1.44 -26.43 -5.89
N THR A 81 -0.85 -27.21 -6.77
CA THR A 81 0.46 -27.82 -6.52
C THR A 81 1.58 -26.79 -6.68
N LYS A 82 2.77 -27.09 -6.16
CA LYS A 82 3.97 -26.28 -6.41
C LYS A 82 4.24 -26.03 -7.90
N ASP A 83 4.01 -27.02 -8.77
CA ASP A 83 4.17 -26.85 -10.23
C ASP A 83 3.16 -25.84 -10.79
N ASN A 84 1.92 -25.86 -10.32
CA ASN A 84 0.92 -24.88 -10.75
C ASN A 84 1.29 -23.47 -10.30
N ILE A 85 1.76 -23.31 -9.06
CA ILE A 85 2.18 -22.00 -8.52
C ILE A 85 3.33 -21.42 -9.33
N LEU A 86 4.35 -22.24 -9.66
CA LEU A 86 5.48 -21.81 -10.48
C LEU A 86 5.06 -21.38 -11.90
N VAL A 87 4.05 -22.01 -12.48
CA VAL A 87 3.52 -21.60 -13.80
C VAL A 87 2.71 -20.31 -13.68
N LEU A 88 2.01 -20.08 -12.57
CA LEU A 88 1.18 -18.89 -12.37
C LEU A 88 2.00 -17.65 -12.00
N GLY A 89 3.12 -17.78 -11.28
CA GLY A 89 3.99 -16.66 -10.91
C GLY A 89 3.22 -15.52 -10.23
N ASN A 90 3.42 -14.28 -10.70
CA ASN A 90 2.76 -13.07 -10.19
C ASN A 90 1.23 -13.12 -10.31
N MET A 91 0.68 -14.01 -11.13
CA MET A 91 -0.76 -14.22 -11.19
C MET A 91 -1.33 -14.75 -9.86
N CYS A 92 -0.49 -15.36 -9.01
CA CYS A 92 -0.85 -15.79 -7.66
C CYS A 92 -1.34 -14.64 -6.76
N CYS A 93 -0.89 -13.40 -7.01
CA CYS A 93 -1.35 -12.22 -6.29
C CYS A 93 -2.86 -11.95 -6.43
N PHE A 94 -3.50 -12.56 -7.41
CA PHE A 94 -4.90 -12.34 -7.75
C PHE A 94 -5.79 -13.54 -7.50
N LEU A 95 -5.24 -14.58 -6.87
CA LEU A 95 -6.01 -15.75 -6.48
C LEU A 95 -6.92 -15.41 -5.29
N ASP A 96 -8.11 -16.01 -5.30
CA ASP A 96 -9.03 -15.91 -4.18
C ASP A 96 -8.46 -16.59 -2.92
N ALA A 97 -8.93 -16.15 -1.76
CA ALA A 97 -8.48 -16.63 -0.45
C ALA A 97 -8.51 -18.16 -0.30
N GLU A 98 -9.48 -18.84 -0.90
CA GLU A 98 -9.61 -20.30 -0.85
C GLU A 98 -8.43 -21.02 -1.53
N TYR A 99 -7.97 -20.49 -2.67
CA TYR A 99 -6.77 -21.00 -3.34
C TYR A 99 -5.54 -20.81 -2.47
N ILE A 100 -5.39 -19.64 -1.85
CA ILE A 100 -4.24 -19.36 -0.98
C ILE A 100 -4.20 -20.33 0.21
N GLN A 101 -5.34 -20.57 0.85
CA GLN A 101 -5.39 -21.36 2.08
C GLN A 101 -5.17 -22.86 1.87
N THR A 102 -5.55 -23.41 0.72
CA THR A 102 -5.56 -24.87 0.48
C THR A 102 -4.47 -25.36 -0.48
N SER A 103 -3.68 -24.44 -1.05
CA SER A 103 -2.58 -24.76 -1.97
C SER A 103 -1.29 -25.14 -1.25
N ASP A 104 -0.31 -25.60 -2.03
CA ASP A 104 1.05 -25.85 -1.56
C ASP A 104 1.63 -24.59 -0.88
N PRO A 105 2.28 -24.71 0.30
CA PRO A 105 2.86 -23.59 1.03
C PRO A 105 3.86 -22.74 0.25
N PHE A 106 4.41 -23.24 -0.86
CA PHE A 106 5.26 -22.44 -1.76
C PHE A 106 4.56 -21.20 -2.31
N ILE A 107 3.21 -21.15 -2.30
CA ILE A 107 2.46 -19.95 -2.71
C ILE A 107 2.83 -18.71 -1.89
N LEU A 108 3.29 -18.90 -0.65
CA LEU A 108 3.78 -17.81 0.19
C LEU A 108 5.01 -17.12 -0.39
N GLU A 109 5.82 -17.79 -1.23
CA GLU A 109 6.96 -17.18 -1.90
C GLU A 109 6.52 -16.19 -2.98
N GLU A 110 5.54 -16.59 -3.81
CA GLU A 110 4.95 -15.71 -4.83
C GLU A 110 4.19 -14.54 -4.18
N LEU A 111 3.54 -14.77 -3.03
CA LEU A 111 2.77 -13.71 -2.36
C LEU A 111 3.63 -12.60 -1.72
N LYS A 112 4.93 -12.81 -1.54
CA LYS A 112 5.84 -11.79 -0.98
C LYS A 112 6.03 -10.59 -1.89
N THR A 113 5.87 -10.77 -3.19
CA THR A 113 6.12 -9.73 -4.20
C THR A 113 4.84 -8.98 -4.58
N CYS A 114 3.69 -9.39 -4.05
CA CYS A 114 2.41 -8.75 -4.32
C CYS A 114 2.32 -7.39 -3.60
N GLU A 115 2.08 -6.32 -4.36
CA GLU A 115 1.91 -4.96 -3.81
C GLU A 115 0.57 -4.81 -3.07
N ASP A 116 -0.49 -5.42 -3.60
CA ASP A 116 -1.85 -5.30 -3.09
C ASP A 116 -2.42 -6.68 -2.69
N SER A 117 -2.77 -6.84 -1.41
CA SER A 117 -3.50 -8.01 -0.91
C SER A 117 -4.81 -7.61 -0.27
N THR A 118 -5.91 -8.28 -0.65
CA THR A 118 -7.22 -8.05 -0.04
C THR A 118 -7.27 -8.56 1.40
N ASN A 119 -8.23 -8.10 2.20
CA ASN A 119 -8.42 -8.58 3.59
C ASN A 119 -8.59 -10.11 3.66
N ASP A 120 -9.29 -10.68 2.68
CA ASP A 120 -9.54 -12.12 2.61
C ASP A 120 -8.26 -12.89 2.27
N GLN A 121 -7.44 -12.38 1.35
CA GLN A 121 -6.14 -12.97 1.02
C GLN A 121 -5.19 -12.94 2.21
N ARG A 122 -5.15 -11.81 2.95
CA ARG A 122 -4.35 -11.68 4.18
C ARG A 122 -4.76 -12.70 5.23
N THR A 123 -6.07 -12.85 5.46
CA THR A 123 -6.61 -13.84 6.39
C THR A 123 -6.25 -15.27 5.95
N ALA A 124 -6.28 -15.57 4.65
CA ALA A 124 -5.88 -16.87 4.12
C ALA A 124 -4.39 -17.16 4.33
N VAL A 125 -3.52 -16.17 4.10
CA VAL A 125 -2.07 -16.28 4.37
C VAL A 125 -1.81 -16.55 5.84
N GLU A 126 -2.44 -15.78 6.74
CA GLU A 126 -2.32 -15.97 8.18
C GLU A 126 -2.79 -17.37 8.61
N ASN A 127 -3.94 -17.81 8.12
CA ASN A 127 -4.46 -19.16 8.39
C ASN A 127 -3.50 -20.25 7.91
N LEU A 128 -2.91 -20.08 6.72
CA LEU A 128 -1.93 -21.01 6.17
C LEU A 128 -0.68 -21.08 7.06
N LEU A 129 -0.16 -19.94 7.50
CA LEU A 129 0.99 -19.86 8.41
C LEU A 129 0.68 -20.47 9.78
N MET A 130 -0.52 -20.26 10.31
CA MET A 130 -0.98 -20.82 11.58
C MET A 130 -1.06 -22.35 11.60
N THR A 131 -1.18 -23.01 10.43
CA THR A 131 -1.14 -24.48 10.35
C THR A 131 0.18 -25.06 10.87
N GLY A 132 1.27 -24.28 10.79
CA GLY A 132 2.64 -24.74 11.10
C GLY A 132 3.21 -25.73 10.08
N ALA A 133 2.47 -26.07 9.03
CA ALA A 133 2.88 -26.98 7.96
C ALA A 133 3.58 -26.27 6.79
N THR A 134 4.06 -25.05 7.01
CA THR A 134 4.80 -24.25 6.03
C THR A 134 6.31 -24.39 6.24
N PRO A 135 7.15 -23.99 5.27
CA PRO A 135 8.61 -23.93 5.45
C PRO A 135 9.07 -23.05 6.62
N TYR A 136 8.19 -22.18 7.14
CA TYR A 136 8.44 -21.29 8.28
C TYR A 136 8.21 -21.96 9.63
N GLY A 137 7.56 -23.13 9.65
CA GLY A 137 7.24 -23.86 10.87
C GLY A 137 6.19 -23.17 11.73
N ILE A 138 6.12 -23.56 13.01
CA ILE A 138 5.08 -23.14 13.94
C ILE A 138 5.28 -21.69 14.38
N VAL A 139 4.24 -20.86 14.25
CA VAL A 139 4.25 -19.41 14.52
C VAL A 139 4.82 -19.04 15.91
N SER A 140 4.45 -19.79 16.95
CA SER A 140 4.93 -19.55 18.32
C SER A 140 6.43 -19.85 18.53
N GLN A 141 7.07 -20.53 17.58
CA GLN A 141 8.49 -20.88 17.60
C GLN A 141 9.33 -20.01 16.65
N TRP A 142 8.71 -19.07 15.94
CA TRP A 142 9.43 -18.20 15.02
C TRP A 142 10.49 -17.37 15.74
N ILE A 143 11.60 -17.18 15.02
CA ILE A 143 12.72 -16.32 15.42
C ILE A 143 12.82 -15.14 14.45
N SER A 144 13.65 -14.13 14.77
CA SER A 144 13.86 -12.95 13.90
C SER A 144 14.20 -13.35 12.45
N GLY A 145 15.10 -14.32 12.26
CA GLY A 145 15.42 -14.83 10.92
C GLY A 145 14.28 -15.55 10.19
N THR A 146 13.20 -15.94 10.86
CA THR A 146 11.98 -16.43 10.19
C THR A 146 11.18 -15.27 9.61
N LEU A 147 11.08 -14.15 10.35
CA LEU A 147 10.41 -12.94 9.90
C LEU A 147 11.15 -12.29 8.73
N GLU A 148 12.49 -12.26 8.76
CA GLU A 148 13.30 -11.81 7.61
C GLU A 148 13.02 -12.64 6.35
N LYS A 149 12.91 -13.96 6.50
CA LYS A 149 12.59 -14.86 5.38
C LYS A 149 11.18 -14.67 4.84
N LEU A 150 10.26 -14.14 5.63
CA LEU A 150 8.89 -13.84 5.21
C LEU A 150 8.79 -12.58 4.34
N GLY A 151 9.88 -11.79 4.21
CA GLY A 151 9.93 -10.63 3.33
C GLY A 151 8.91 -9.56 3.75
N MET A 152 8.08 -9.10 2.79
CA MET A 152 7.08 -8.05 3.03
C MET A 152 5.77 -8.57 3.65
N LEU A 153 5.54 -9.89 3.69
CA LEU A 153 4.30 -10.46 4.24
C LEU A 153 3.94 -9.95 5.65
N PRO A 154 4.90 -9.78 6.59
CA PRO A 154 4.60 -9.26 7.92
C PRO A 154 3.95 -7.86 7.93
N LEU A 155 4.23 -7.02 6.93
CA LEU A 155 3.63 -5.68 6.82
C LEU A 155 2.10 -5.73 6.63
N HIS A 156 1.59 -6.85 6.16
CA HIS A 156 0.17 -7.04 5.89
C HIS A 156 -0.57 -7.75 7.04
N PHE A 157 0.13 -8.33 8.00
CA PHE A 157 -0.49 -9.13 9.07
C PHE A 157 -1.28 -8.27 10.05
N THR A 158 -2.37 -8.85 10.55
CA THR A 158 -3.24 -8.28 11.57
C THR A 158 -2.59 -8.31 12.95
N SER A 159 -3.04 -7.41 13.83
CA SER A 159 -2.63 -7.39 15.24
C SER A 159 -2.89 -8.72 15.94
N ASP A 160 -3.96 -9.41 15.56
CA ASP A 160 -4.37 -10.69 16.15
C ASP A 160 -3.38 -11.79 15.78
N PHE A 161 -2.92 -11.83 14.52
CA PHE A 161 -1.87 -12.76 14.11
C PHE A 161 -0.56 -12.52 14.87
N TYR A 162 -0.15 -11.26 15.04
CA TYR A 162 1.04 -10.90 15.82
C TYR A 162 0.98 -11.36 17.28
N ALA A 163 -0.21 -11.49 17.87
CA ALA A 163 -0.37 -12.01 19.23
C ALA A 163 0.05 -13.49 19.36
N HIS A 164 0.07 -14.25 18.26
CA HIS A 164 0.52 -15.65 18.22
C HIS A 164 2.03 -15.82 18.11
N ILE A 165 2.77 -14.75 17.76
CA ILE A 165 4.23 -14.82 17.63
C ILE A 165 4.88 -14.59 18.99
N ASN A 166 5.82 -15.47 19.37
CA ASN A 166 6.55 -15.31 20.61
C ASN A 166 7.53 -14.14 20.51
N LYS A 167 7.16 -13.02 21.16
CA LYS A 167 7.92 -11.78 21.12
C LYS A 167 9.38 -11.90 21.58
N ARG A 168 9.68 -12.82 22.51
CA ARG A 168 11.05 -13.04 22.99
C ARG A 168 11.91 -13.80 21.98
N ASN A 169 11.34 -14.83 21.35
CA ASN A 169 12.06 -15.67 20.39
C ASN A 169 12.25 -14.96 19.06
N ALA A 170 11.21 -14.28 18.60
CA ALA A 170 11.22 -13.52 17.37
C ALA A 170 12.04 -12.22 17.48
N GLN A 171 12.54 -11.88 18.69
CA GLN A 171 13.08 -10.55 19.00
C GLN A 171 12.16 -9.45 18.48
N LEU A 172 10.84 -9.73 18.45
CA LEU A 172 9.81 -8.74 18.20
C LEU A 172 9.78 -7.88 19.45
N CYS A 173 10.66 -6.90 19.46
CA CYS A 173 10.49 -5.71 20.26
C CYS A 173 9.06 -5.18 19.97
N PRO A 174 8.37 -4.52 20.91
CA PRO A 174 7.06 -3.94 20.64
C PRO A 174 7.00 -2.90 19.51
N CYS A 175 8.08 -2.70 18.76
CA CYS A 175 8.19 -1.87 17.57
C CYS A 175 8.87 -2.67 16.44
N ILE A 176 8.31 -2.61 15.23
CA ILE A 176 8.78 -3.33 14.02
C ILE A 176 10.14 -2.82 13.48
N PHE A 177 10.78 -1.85 14.13
CA PHE A 177 12.14 -1.40 13.78
C PHE A 177 13.04 -1.40 15.02
N CYS A 178 13.75 -2.50 15.25
CA CYS A 178 15.00 -2.49 16.01
C CYS A 178 16.00 -3.35 15.22
N ALA A 179 16.48 -2.79 14.10
CA ALA A 179 17.70 -3.27 13.48
C ALA A 179 18.84 -3.20 14.50
N SER A 180 19.76 -4.17 14.42
CA SER A 180 21.00 -4.28 15.18
C SER A 180 21.59 -2.94 15.61
N ASP A 181 21.66 -2.67 16.91
CA ASP A 181 22.31 -1.48 17.49
C ASP A 181 22.04 -0.16 16.71
N ALA A 182 20.79 0.12 16.34
CA ALA A 182 20.40 1.41 15.77
C ALA A 182 20.65 2.54 16.77
N ARG A 183 21.78 3.23 16.61
CA ARG A 183 22.17 4.40 17.39
C ARG A 183 22.28 5.58 16.45
N CYS A 184 21.88 6.74 16.95
CA CYS A 184 22.19 8.01 16.31
C CYS A 184 23.72 8.21 16.34
N GLU A 185 24.37 8.18 15.18
CA GLU A 185 25.82 8.36 15.04
C GLU A 185 26.19 9.80 14.64
N VAL A 186 25.30 10.45 13.90
CA VAL A 186 25.46 11.85 13.44
C VAL A 186 25.33 12.85 14.61
N GLY A 187 24.48 12.52 15.58
CA GLY A 187 24.15 13.37 16.73
C GLY A 187 22.67 13.75 16.75
N GLU A 188 22.11 13.87 17.95
CA GLU A 188 20.66 14.12 18.12
C GLU A 188 20.24 15.42 17.43
N ILE A 189 19.08 15.38 16.77
CA ILE A 189 18.47 16.57 16.17
C ILE A 189 17.92 17.44 17.29
N THR A 190 18.40 18.67 17.34
CA THR A 190 18.04 19.68 18.37
C THR A 190 17.67 20.99 17.70
N SER A 191 17.19 21.98 18.47
CA SER A 191 16.87 23.30 17.92
C SER A 191 18.09 23.97 17.26
N VAL A 192 19.31 23.63 17.70
CA VAL A 192 20.56 24.14 17.11
C VAL A 192 20.76 23.56 15.70
N THR A 193 20.59 22.24 15.55
CA THR A 193 20.78 21.58 14.25
C THR A 193 19.68 21.97 13.26
N VAL A 194 18.41 22.01 13.70
CA VAL A 194 17.29 22.46 12.86
C VAL A 194 17.40 23.93 12.46
N SER A 195 18.05 24.77 13.26
CA SER A 195 18.25 26.18 12.90
C SER A 195 19.29 26.37 11.79
N ASP A 196 20.20 25.41 11.58
CA ASP A 196 21.24 25.49 10.55
C ASP A 196 20.66 25.45 9.12
N GLU A 197 21.16 26.28 8.22
CA GLU A 197 20.74 26.31 6.81
C GLU A 197 21.09 25.01 6.08
N SER A 198 22.05 24.21 6.57
CA SER A 198 22.40 22.90 6.00
C SER A 198 21.45 21.77 6.40
N PHE A 199 20.53 21.97 7.33
CA PHE A 199 19.58 20.93 7.72
C PHE A 199 18.58 20.65 6.56
N PRO A 200 18.28 19.37 6.22
CA PRO A 200 18.65 18.12 6.88
C PRO A 200 19.87 17.37 6.29
N PHE A 201 20.73 18.01 5.49
CA PHE A 201 21.78 17.33 4.70
C PHE A 201 22.81 16.54 5.51
N ASP A 202 23.09 16.92 6.76
CA ASP A 202 23.96 16.14 7.66
C ASP A 202 23.36 14.78 8.04
N TYR A 203 22.05 14.59 7.80
CA TYR A 203 21.30 13.36 7.99
C TYR A 203 20.87 12.76 6.65
N SER A 204 21.76 12.78 5.65
CA SER A 204 21.48 12.25 4.30
C SER A 204 21.14 10.76 4.26
N ASP A 205 21.59 10.00 5.26
CA ASP A 205 21.08 8.65 5.51
C ASP A 205 19.76 8.77 6.25
N ILE A 206 18.68 8.40 5.57
CA ILE A 206 17.32 8.48 6.09
C ILE A 206 17.14 7.71 7.40
N SER A 207 17.88 6.60 7.59
CA SER A 207 17.87 5.87 8.85
C SER A 207 18.53 6.68 9.98
N GLN A 208 19.60 7.43 9.70
CA GLN A 208 20.19 8.35 10.69
C GLN A 208 19.24 9.49 11.03
N PHE A 209 18.49 10.02 10.07
CA PHE A 209 17.44 11.01 10.36
C PHE A 209 16.40 10.43 11.33
N GLU A 210 15.90 9.21 11.07
CA GLU A 210 14.94 8.54 11.95
C GLU A 210 15.49 8.28 13.35
N TYR A 211 16.72 7.77 13.46
CA TYR A 211 17.32 7.41 14.74
C TYR A 211 17.74 8.62 15.57
N CYS A 212 18.11 9.72 14.93
CA CYS A 212 18.52 10.95 15.59
C CYS A 212 17.36 11.91 15.88
N LEU A 213 16.18 11.66 15.33
CA LEU A 213 14.99 12.49 15.55
C LEU A 213 14.16 11.97 16.73
N MET A 214 14.13 12.72 17.83
CA MET A 214 13.33 12.33 18.99
C MET A 214 11.84 12.66 18.79
N PRO A 215 10.93 11.73 19.14
CA PRO A 215 9.48 11.98 19.10
C PRO A 215 9.03 13.23 19.87
N THR A 216 9.56 13.45 21.08
CA THR A 216 9.22 14.61 21.91
C THR A 216 9.68 15.92 21.29
N PHE A 217 10.83 15.91 20.61
CA PHE A 217 11.35 17.07 19.91
C PHE A 217 10.48 17.43 18.70
N VAL A 218 10.02 16.44 17.94
CA VAL A 218 9.08 16.65 16.82
C VAL A 218 7.80 17.32 17.30
N LYS A 219 7.23 16.87 18.41
CA LYS A 219 6.01 17.46 18.98
C LYS A 219 6.17 18.94 19.36
N GLU A 220 7.34 19.34 19.85
CA GLU A 220 7.60 20.71 20.29
C GLU A 220 8.04 21.65 19.15
N HIS A 221 8.67 21.10 18.10
CA HIS A 221 9.34 21.86 17.05
C HIS A 221 8.89 21.51 15.62
N LEU A 222 7.68 20.98 15.47
CA LEU A 222 7.18 20.43 14.21
C LEU A 222 7.34 21.38 13.03
N ASN A 223 6.81 22.59 13.13
CA ASN A 223 6.88 23.59 12.07
C ASN A 223 8.34 23.88 11.66
N SER A 224 9.25 24.00 12.63
CA SER A 224 10.67 24.26 12.34
C SER A 224 11.34 23.14 11.55
N ILE A 225 10.87 21.91 11.70
CA ILE A 225 11.35 20.75 10.95
C ILE A 225 10.71 20.74 9.55
N THR A 226 9.37 20.83 9.47
CA THR A 226 8.63 20.75 8.20
C THR A 226 8.87 21.95 7.28
N ASP A 227 9.30 23.10 7.81
CA ASP A 227 9.72 24.27 7.01
C ASP A 227 11.02 24.01 6.23
N LYS A 228 11.83 23.03 6.65
CA LYS A 228 13.13 22.72 6.04
C LYS A 228 13.20 21.36 5.35
N VAL A 229 12.20 20.52 5.56
CA VAL A 229 12.13 19.16 5.04
C VAL A 229 10.95 19.09 4.07
N ASP A 230 11.25 18.83 2.80
CA ASP A 230 10.26 18.73 1.72
C ASP A 230 10.23 17.34 1.04
N GLU A 231 11.20 16.48 1.32
CA GLU A 231 11.25 15.10 0.81
C GLU A 231 10.25 14.18 1.53
N ASP A 232 9.43 13.46 0.75
CA ASP A 232 8.35 12.59 1.25
C ASP A 232 8.82 11.58 2.31
N ASP A 233 9.97 10.94 2.10
CA ASP A 233 10.41 9.88 3.01
C ASP A 233 10.84 10.44 4.38
N TYR A 234 11.40 11.66 4.41
CA TYR A 234 11.69 12.35 5.66
C TYR A 234 10.41 12.83 6.34
N LEU A 235 9.45 13.37 5.59
CA LEU A 235 8.14 13.77 6.12
C LEU A 235 7.39 12.58 6.73
N LYS A 236 7.50 11.38 6.16
CA LYS A 236 6.92 10.14 6.73
C LYS A 236 7.53 9.82 8.09
N ILE A 237 8.84 9.99 8.23
CA ILE A 237 9.52 9.80 9.53
C ILE A 237 9.02 10.82 10.54
N VAL A 238 8.91 12.10 10.17
CA VAL A 238 8.38 13.15 11.05
C VAL A 238 6.96 12.80 11.51
N LEU A 239 6.09 12.35 10.60
CA LEU A 239 4.73 11.92 10.92
C LEU A 239 4.71 10.70 11.87
N ASN A 240 5.51 9.69 11.60
CA ASN A 240 5.64 8.51 12.46
C ASN A 240 6.11 8.90 13.88
N LYS A 241 7.14 9.74 13.98
CA LYS A 241 7.65 10.24 15.27
C LYS A 241 6.63 11.06 16.04
N LEU A 242 5.82 11.87 15.35
CA LEU A 242 4.73 12.62 15.99
C LEU A 242 3.64 11.68 16.51
N ASN A 243 3.32 10.63 15.76
CA ASN A 243 2.35 9.60 16.16
C ASN A 243 2.81 8.82 17.41
N GLU A 244 4.12 8.59 17.60
CA GLU A 244 4.65 7.89 18.78
C GLU A 244 4.36 8.61 20.12
N VAL A 245 4.34 9.95 20.12
CA VAL A 245 4.10 10.79 21.31
C VAL A 245 2.68 11.34 21.42
N SER A 246 1.86 10.99 20.43
CA SER A 246 0.44 11.28 20.46
C SER A 246 -0.23 10.18 21.25
N GLU A 247 -0.62 10.48 22.49
CA GLU A 247 -1.33 9.52 23.34
C GLU A 247 -2.57 9.01 22.58
N PHE A 248 -2.68 7.69 22.41
CA PHE A 248 -3.86 7.03 21.83
C PHE A 248 -5.14 7.60 22.47
N GLY A 249 -5.90 8.39 21.70
CA GLY A 249 -7.14 9.02 22.14
C GLY A 249 -7.11 10.53 22.35
N GLN A 250 -5.95 11.21 22.22
CA GLN A 250 -5.93 12.66 22.05
C GLN A 250 -6.01 13.00 20.57
N CYS A 251 -7.16 13.54 20.18
CA CYS A 251 -7.42 14.23 18.92
C CYS A 251 -6.24 15.15 18.54
N MET A 252 -5.43 14.74 17.56
CA MET A 252 -4.28 15.53 17.11
C MET A 252 -4.78 16.84 16.50
N HIS A 253 -4.35 17.99 17.03
CA HIS A 253 -4.69 19.29 16.45
C HIS A 253 -3.91 19.47 15.15
N VAL A 254 -4.62 19.28 14.05
CA VAL A 254 -4.14 19.28 12.66
C VAL A 254 -3.51 20.62 12.22
N GLN A 255 -3.64 21.68 13.04
CA GLN A 255 -3.17 23.04 12.74
C GLN A 255 -1.64 23.16 12.52
N GLN A 256 -0.87 22.10 12.73
CA GLN A 256 0.60 22.11 12.65
C GLN A 256 1.18 21.13 11.63
N PHE A 257 0.35 20.43 10.84
CA PHE A 257 0.87 19.38 9.96
C PHE A 257 1.61 19.94 8.73
N GLY A 258 1.11 21.02 8.13
CA GLY A 258 1.74 21.59 6.95
C GLY A 258 2.01 20.54 5.85
N PRO A 259 3.21 20.56 5.22
CA PRO A 259 3.61 19.58 4.19
C PRO A 259 3.55 18.12 4.61
N MET A 260 3.75 17.81 5.90
CA MET A 260 3.75 16.42 6.37
C MET A 260 2.38 15.74 6.20
N SER A 261 1.31 16.52 6.11
CA SER A 261 -0.03 15.98 5.90
C SER A 261 -0.17 15.22 4.57
N ARG A 262 0.68 15.53 3.57
CA ARG A 262 0.63 14.94 2.23
C ARG A 262 1.10 13.48 2.17
N VAL A 263 1.90 13.06 3.14
CA VAL A 263 2.43 11.69 3.23
C VAL A 263 1.59 10.79 4.14
N ALA A 264 0.51 11.31 4.71
CA ALA A 264 -0.36 10.57 5.62
C ALA A 264 -1.17 9.49 4.89
N THR A 265 -1.30 8.33 5.54
CA THR A 265 -2.17 7.25 5.10
C THR A 265 -3.63 7.52 5.49
N VAL A 266 -4.56 6.75 4.91
CA VAL A 266 -5.98 6.79 5.32
C VAL A 266 -6.14 6.47 6.81
N GLU A 267 -5.29 5.62 7.36
CA GLU A 267 -5.35 5.25 8.79
C GLU A 267 -4.88 6.39 9.68
N ASP A 268 -3.84 7.13 9.29
CA ASP A 268 -3.41 8.35 9.99
C ASP A 268 -4.55 9.37 10.00
N ILE A 269 -5.18 9.62 8.85
CA ILE A 269 -6.29 10.58 8.70
C ILE A 269 -7.50 10.21 9.58
N ARG A 270 -7.74 8.91 9.81
CA ARG A 270 -8.82 8.46 10.71
C ARG A 270 -8.58 8.88 12.16
N ALA A 271 -7.33 8.99 12.59
CA ALA A 271 -6.97 9.45 13.93
C ALA A 271 -7.05 10.99 14.07
N TRP A 272 -7.12 11.73 12.96
CA TRP A 272 -7.16 13.20 12.98
C TRP A 272 -8.54 13.75 13.36
N THR A 273 -8.54 14.98 13.88
CA THR A 273 -9.77 15.72 14.21
C THR A 273 -9.97 16.86 13.23
N ILE A 274 -10.80 16.59 12.23
CA ILE A 274 -11.14 17.53 11.14
C ILE A 274 -12.61 17.88 11.30
N THR A 275 -12.95 18.67 12.31
CA THR A 275 -14.36 19.00 12.64
C THR A 275 -14.77 20.36 12.13
N GLU A 276 -13.85 21.34 12.16
CA GLU A 276 -14.10 22.74 11.81
C GLU A 276 -13.62 23.06 10.39
N LEU A 277 -14.27 24.05 9.77
CA LEU A 277 -13.92 24.54 8.43
C LEU A 277 -12.47 25.04 8.37
N ASP A 278 -12.03 25.76 9.40
CA ASP A 278 -10.66 26.29 9.49
C ASP A 278 -9.62 25.16 9.46
N THR A 279 -9.94 24.01 10.05
CA THR A 279 -9.06 22.83 10.02
C THR A 279 -8.98 22.22 8.63
N LEU A 280 -10.11 22.17 7.91
CA LEU A 280 -10.14 21.73 6.52
C LEU A 280 -9.35 22.70 5.63
N GLU A 281 -9.50 24.01 5.84
CA GLU A 281 -8.75 25.04 5.10
C GLU A 281 -7.24 24.88 5.27
N LEU A 282 -6.77 24.69 6.50
CA LEU A 282 -5.35 24.47 6.79
C LEU A 282 -4.79 23.20 6.13
N LEU A 283 -5.59 22.14 6.01
CA LEU A 283 -5.17 20.93 5.30
C LEU A 283 -5.14 21.11 3.78
N MET A 284 -6.00 21.97 3.23
CA MET A 284 -6.15 22.14 1.78
C MET A 284 -5.26 23.25 1.20
N VAL A 285 -4.28 23.74 1.97
CA VAL A 285 -3.32 24.76 1.52
C VAL A 285 -2.42 24.20 0.41
N SER A 286 -2.44 24.82 -0.78
CA SER A 286 -1.67 24.32 -1.93
C SER A 286 -0.15 24.46 -1.80
N SER A 287 0.36 25.33 -0.92
CA SER A 287 1.81 25.46 -0.68
C SER A 287 2.42 24.24 -0.01
N ASP A 288 1.61 23.42 0.66
CA ASP A 288 2.05 22.22 1.37
C ASP A 288 2.23 21.03 0.42
N GLY A 289 2.10 21.23 -0.88
CA GLY A 289 2.19 20.21 -1.91
C GLY A 289 0.83 19.65 -2.33
N PRO A 290 0.79 18.82 -3.39
CA PRO A 290 -0.43 18.18 -3.84
C PRO A 290 -0.83 17.06 -2.88
N TRP A 291 -2.13 16.86 -2.69
CA TRP A 291 -2.63 15.65 -2.05
C TRP A 291 -2.49 14.47 -3.01
N ASN A 292 -2.02 13.33 -2.50
CA ASN A 292 -2.05 12.06 -3.24
C ASN A 292 -3.49 11.47 -3.23
N LEU A 293 -3.64 10.16 -3.39
CA LEU A 293 -4.92 9.44 -3.37
C LEU A 293 -5.71 9.53 -2.03
N THR A 294 -5.21 10.25 -1.02
CA THR A 294 -5.81 10.34 0.33
C THR A 294 -6.63 11.59 0.58
N ALA A 295 -6.68 12.54 -0.37
CA ALA A 295 -7.45 13.79 -0.24
C ALA A 295 -8.93 13.54 0.07
N GLU A 296 -9.53 12.53 -0.56
CA GLU A 296 -10.91 12.12 -0.34
C GLU A 296 -11.15 11.73 1.14
N ALA A 297 -10.22 11.02 1.77
CA ALA A 297 -10.36 10.59 3.16
C ALA A 297 -10.44 11.79 4.12
N VAL A 298 -9.71 12.88 3.85
CA VAL A 298 -9.77 14.13 4.62
C VAL A 298 -11.16 14.76 4.50
N VAL A 299 -11.69 14.86 3.29
CA VAL A 299 -13.02 15.44 3.03
C VAL A 299 -14.11 14.59 3.67
N LEU A 300 -14.05 13.27 3.51
CA LEU A 300 -14.99 12.35 4.14
C LEU A 300 -14.95 12.42 5.66
N LYS A 301 -13.76 12.59 6.26
CA LYS A 301 -13.62 12.79 7.71
C LYS A 301 -14.32 14.06 8.16
N TYR A 302 -14.16 15.17 7.43
CA TYR A 302 -14.88 16.42 7.71
C TYR A 302 -16.41 16.26 7.60
N LEU A 303 -16.89 15.57 6.57
CA LEU A 303 -18.31 15.33 6.35
C LEU A 303 -18.95 14.31 7.30
N SER A 304 -18.15 13.52 8.01
CA SER A 304 -18.65 12.58 9.02
C SER A 304 -19.22 13.26 10.28
N VAL A 305 -18.93 14.55 10.45
CA VAL A 305 -19.44 15.36 11.57
C VAL A 305 -20.85 15.85 11.24
N GLU A 306 -21.77 15.63 12.19
CA GLU A 306 -23.16 16.02 12.02
C GLU A 306 -23.27 17.54 11.76
N GLY A 307 -23.90 17.92 10.65
CA GLY A 307 -24.10 19.31 10.24
C GLY A 307 -23.10 19.81 9.19
N ASN A 308 -21.96 19.15 9.02
CA ASN A 308 -20.99 19.50 7.98
C ASN A 308 -21.51 19.10 6.60
N LYS A 309 -21.25 19.95 5.60
CA LYS A 309 -21.68 19.77 4.21
C LYS A 309 -20.75 20.51 3.26
N LEU A 310 -20.72 20.09 2.00
CA LEU A 310 -20.01 20.80 0.95
C LEU A 310 -20.82 22.03 0.49
N GLY A 311 -20.66 23.14 1.20
CA GLY A 311 -21.19 24.45 0.84
C GLY A 311 -20.24 25.25 -0.04
N SER A 312 -20.62 26.49 -0.38
CA SER A 312 -19.79 27.36 -1.24
C SER A 312 -18.41 27.64 -0.64
N LEU A 313 -18.28 27.67 0.70
CA LEU A 313 -17.00 27.91 1.37
C LEU A 313 -16.10 26.68 1.28
N GLU A 314 -16.63 25.51 1.61
CA GLU A 314 -15.92 24.23 1.50
C GLU A 314 -15.48 23.97 0.06
N LEU A 315 -16.32 24.28 -0.93
CA LEU A 315 -15.99 24.12 -2.35
C LEU A 315 -14.94 25.12 -2.85
N ASN A 316 -14.80 26.29 -2.22
CA ASN A 316 -13.72 27.21 -2.54
C ASN A 316 -12.39 26.75 -1.94
N ILE A 317 -12.44 26.09 -0.77
CA ILE A 317 -11.28 25.50 -0.10
C ILE A 317 -10.82 24.23 -0.84
N ILE A 318 -11.76 23.34 -1.13
CA ILE A 318 -11.54 22.09 -1.86
C ILE A 318 -11.42 22.44 -3.34
N GLN A 319 -10.19 22.66 -3.79
CA GLN A 319 -9.89 23.00 -5.17
C GLN A 319 -10.41 21.95 -6.16
N GLY A 320 -10.53 22.33 -7.43
CA GLY A 320 -11.16 21.49 -8.46
C GLY A 320 -10.54 20.10 -8.61
N GLU A 321 -9.24 19.95 -8.40
CA GLU A 321 -8.54 18.66 -8.46
C GLU A 321 -9.05 17.68 -7.38
N ILE A 322 -9.18 18.16 -6.14
CA ILE A 322 -9.65 17.35 -5.02
C ILE A 322 -11.14 17.05 -5.18
N LEU A 323 -11.93 18.01 -5.67
CA LEU A 323 -13.34 17.78 -5.98
C LEU A 323 -13.53 16.65 -7.00
N CYS A 324 -12.65 16.54 -8.00
CA CYS A 324 -12.69 15.46 -8.99
C CYS A 324 -12.26 14.09 -8.46
N SER A 325 -11.62 14.02 -7.29
CA SER A 325 -11.27 12.77 -6.62
C SER A 325 -12.38 12.18 -5.74
N LEU A 326 -13.45 12.95 -5.47
CA LEU A 326 -14.54 12.50 -4.59
C LEU A 326 -15.47 11.50 -5.28
N GLY A 327 -15.93 10.51 -4.53
CA GLY A 327 -16.97 9.56 -4.94
C GLY A 327 -18.26 10.24 -5.42
N THR A 328 -18.94 9.62 -6.39
CA THR A 328 -20.17 10.15 -6.99
C THR A 328 -21.30 10.34 -5.97
N ASP A 329 -21.34 9.53 -4.93
CA ASP A 329 -22.29 9.61 -3.81
C ASP A 329 -22.09 10.88 -2.97
N VAL A 330 -20.84 11.30 -2.77
CA VAL A 330 -20.52 12.56 -2.10
C VAL A 330 -20.90 13.75 -2.98
N LEU A 331 -20.57 13.68 -4.27
CA LEU A 331 -20.84 14.75 -5.24
C LEU A 331 -22.35 15.00 -5.42
N MET A 332 -23.18 13.95 -5.37
CA MET A 332 -24.64 14.08 -5.48
C MET A 332 -25.29 14.82 -4.30
N ASN A 333 -24.61 14.93 -3.16
CA ASN A 333 -25.11 15.66 -1.98
C ASN A 333 -24.83 17.16 -2.04
N ILE A 334 -24.08 17.64 -3.04
CA ILE A 334 -23.81 19.07 -3.24
C ILE A 334 -25.07 19.76 -3.75
N SER A 335 -25.55 20.77 -3.02
CA SER A 335 -26.75 21.50 -3.43
C SER A 335 -26.45 22.42 -4.62
N TYR A 336 -27.42 22.58 -5.53
CA TYR A 336 -27.28 23.51 -6.65
C TYR A 336 -26.99 24.96 -6.22
N GLN A 337 -27.46 25.37 -5.04
CA GLN A 337 -27.17 26.70 -4.50
C GLN A 337 -25.71 26.87 -4.08
N SER A 338 -25.03 25.79 -3.71
CA SER A 338 -23.63 25.79 -3.30
C SER A 338 -22.66 25.96 -4.49
N LEU A 339 -23.13 25.65 -5.70
CA LEU A 339 -22.37 25.74 -6.97
C LEU A 339 -22.48 27.11 -7.66
N ARG A 340 -23.21 28.06 -7.07
CA ARG A 340 -23.40 29.42 -7.61
C ARG A 340 -22.57 30.44 -6.84
#